data_AF-N1QBM7-F1
#
_entry.id   AF-N1QBM7-F1
#
_cell.length_a   1.000
_cell.length_b   1.000
_cell.length_c   1.000
_cell.angle_alpha   90.00
_cell.angle_beta   90.00
_cell.angle_gamma   90.00
#
_symmetry.space_group_name_H-M   'P 1'
#
loop_
_entity.id
_entity.type
_entity.pdbx_description
1 polymer ?
#
loop_
_entity_poly.entity_id
_entity_poly.type
_entity_poly.pdbx_seq_one_letter_code
_entity_poly.pdbx_strand_id
1 'polypeptide(L)'
;METPVTRSHRPVNFLSQKKLFTWIEQSQQQDLARVRTLSLRLTDIDLSSLLDPILSGGRRETQSVWSLYNTELERLDGALRCLPGLEHLTIVPPSNNKSSLLSGIYRSFLSQIPKRCPKVQHLIVHDHESLLETVPGLKNIHKVDFEDAASSPSPIRSPNSLHRRMMADQGKAKHVIVKMEADTDDG
;
A
#
# COMPACT_ATOMS: atom_id res chain seq x y z
N MET A 1 31.88 20.24 -15.63
CA MET A 1 31.12 20.17 -14.37
C MET A 1 30.20 18.97 -14.49
N GLU A 2 30.64 17.83 -13.97
CA GLU A 2 29.90 16.58 -14.06
C GLU A 2 28.93 16.53 -12.87
N THR A 3 27.64 16.59 -13.14
CA THR A 3 26.60 16.38 -12.13
C THR A 3 26.73 14.96 -11.60
N PRO A 4 26.91 14.76 -10.28
CA PRO A 4 26.99 13.42 -9.73
C PRO A 4 25.67 12.70 -10.02
N VAL A 5 25.77 11.59 -10.76
CA VAL A 5 24.65 10.66 -10.97
C VAL A 5 24.25 10.16 -9.60
N THR A 6 23.19 10.74 -9.03
CA THR A 6 22.55 10.20 -7.83
C THR A 6 22.13 8.79 -8.19
N ARG A 7 22.82 7.79 -7.66
CA ARG A 7 22.40 6.38 -7.75
C ARG A 7 20.96 6.34 -7.24
N SER A 8 20.01 6.27 -8.15
CA SER A 8 18.59 6.24 -7.85
C SER A 8 18.31 4.93 -7.12
N HIS A 9 18.28 4.98 -5.78
CA HIS A 9 17.81 3.86 -4.99
C HIS A 9 16.34 3.66 -5.34
N ARG A 10 16.01 2.48 -5.88
CA ARG A 10 14.64 2.19 -6.31
C ARG A 10 13.73 2.16 -5.07
N PRO A 11 12.59 2.86 -5.08
CA PRO A 11 11.63 2.78 -3.98
C PRO A 11 11.10 1.34 -3.87
N VAL A 12 11.05 0.83 -2.64
CA VAL A 12 10.49 -0.50 -2.35
C VAL A 12 9.04 -0.33 -1.93
N ASN A 13 8.13 -1.03 -2.59
CA ASN A 13 6.69 -0.86 -2.39
C ASN A 13 6.06 -2.17 -1.93
N PHE A 14 5.38 -2.14 -0.79
CA PHE A 14 4.70 -3.30 -0.21
C PHE A 14 3.20 -3.06 -0.15
N LEU A 15 2.45 -4.00 -0.73
CA LEU A 15 0.98 -3.96 -0.74
C LEU A 15 0.32 -4.44 0.57
N SER A 16 1.12 -4.97 1.50
CA SER A 16 0.68 -5.44 2.83
C SER A 16 1.86 -5.59 3.80
N GLN A 17 1.58 -5.61 5.11
CA GLN A 17 2.58 -5.91 6.15
C GLN A 17 3.24 -7.29 5.92
N LYS A 18 2.43 -8.29 5.56
CA LYS A 18 2.91 -9.66 5.29
C LYS A 18 4.02 -9.70 4.24
N LYS A 19 3.86 -8.94 3.15
CA LYS A 19 4.89 -8.86 2.10
C LYS A 19 6.17 -8.20 2.58
N LEU A 20 6.07 -7.16 3.42
CA LEU A 20 7.22 -6.54 4.06
C LEU A 20 7.98 -7.56 4.93
N PHE A 21 7.26 -8.31 5.77
CA PHE A 21 7.88 -9.29 6.66
C PHE A 21 8.59 -10.40 5.90
N THR A 22 7.93 -11.02 4.92
CA THR A 22 8.53 -12.06 4.09
C THR A 22 9.77 -11.54 3.35
N TRP A 23 9.73 -10.31 2.84
CA TRP A 23 10.88 -9.73 2.17
C TRP A 23 12.05 -9.49 3.13
N ILE A 24 11.80 -9.01 4.36
CA ILE A 24 12.85 -8.84 5.37
C ILE A 24 13.48 -10.18 5.74
N GLU A 25 12.67 -11.21 5.96
CA GLU A 25 13.14 -12.57 6.29
C GLU A 25 14.02 -13.18 5.19
N GLN A 26 13.78 -12.82 3.93
CA GLN A 26 14.52 -13.32 2.76
C GLN A 26 15.71 -12.44 2.36
N SER A 27 15.82 -11.23 2.91
CA SER A 27 16.83 -10.25 2.48
C SER A 27 18.06 -10.29 3.37
N GLN A 28 19.22 -9.99 2.77
CA GLN A 28 20.44 -9.81 3.55
C GLN A 28 20.46 -8.45 4.23
N GLN A 29 21.06 -8.36 5.42
CA GLN A 29 21.12 -7.13 6.19
C GLN A 29 21.76 -5.96 5.41
N GLN A 30 22.70 -6.25 4.50
CA GLN A 30 23.33 -5.24 3.64
C GLN A 30 22.34 -4.63 2.65
N ASP A 31 21.42 -5.43 2.10
CA ASP A 31 20.40 -4.93 1.18
C ASP A 31 19.35 -4.09 1.93
N LEU A 32 18.96 -4.55 3.12
CA LEU A 32 18.06 -3.81 4.01
C LEU A 32 18.64 -2.44 4.40
N ALA A 33 19.94 -2.38 4.70
CA ALA A 33 20.63 -1.13 5.04
C ALA A 33 20.71 -0.12 3.88
N ARG A 34 20.53 -0.58 2.63
CA ARG A 34 20.56 0.26 1.42
C ARG A 34 19.19 0.82 1.04
N VAL A 35 18.12 0.39 1.71
CA VAL A 35 16.78 0.93 1.44
C VAL A 35 16.66 2.34 2.01
N ARG A 36 16.39 3.29 1.11
CA ARG A 36 16.20 4.72 1.43
C ARG A 36 14.75 5.16 1.35
N THR A 37 13.98 4.51 0.47
CA THR A 37 12.58 4.87 0.20
C THR A 37 11.71 3.63 0.28
N LEU A 38 10.67 3.69 1.10
CA LEU A 38 9.71 2.60 1.30
C LEU A 38 8.27 3.12 1.26
N SER A 39 7.41 2.44 0.51
CA SER A 39 5.95 2.61 0.59
C SER A 39 5.33 1.36 1.15
N LEU A 40 4.52 1.51 2.20
CA LEU A 40 3.80 0.43 2.86
C LEU A 40 2.30 0.72 2.86
N ARG A 41 1.55 -0.17 2.22
CA ARG A 41 0.11 -0.25 2.39
C ARG A 41 -0.22 -1.17 3.54
N LEU A 42 -0.90 -0.63 4.53
CA LEU A 42 -1.42 -1.39 5.65
C LEU A 42 -2.69 -2.12 5.22
N THR A 43 -2.79 -3.38 5.61
CA THR A 43 -3.99 -4.20 5.47
C THR A 43 -4.53 -4.53 6.85
N ASP A 44 -5.82 -4.82 6.91
CA ASP A 44 -6.43 -5.33 8.14
C ASP A 44 -5.86 -6.71 8.49
N ILE A 45 -5.87 -7.05 9.78
CA ILE A 45 -5.32 -8.33 10.25
C ILE A 45 -6.35 -9.44 10.02
N ASP A 46 -5.87 -10.59 9.58
CA ASP A 46 -6.71 -11.78 9.48
C ASP A 46 -7.09 -12.28 10.88
N LEU A 47 -8.37 -12.13 11.23
CA LEU A 47 -8.95 -12.60 12.48
C LEU A 47 -9.47 -14.04 12.40
N SER A 48 -9.31 -14.73 11.26
CA SER A 48 -9.80 -16.12 11.08
C SER A 48 -9.22 -17.08 12.12
N SER A 49 -8.02 -16.81 12.62
CA SER A 49 -7.37 -17.59 13.70
C SER A 49 -8.13 -17.58 15.02
N LEU A 50 -8.97 -16.55 15.27
CA LEU A 50 -9.85 -16.49 16.44
C LEU A 50 -11.09 -17.38 16.29
N LEU A 51 -11.44 -17.71 15.05
CA LEU A 51 -12.62 -18.49 14.71
C LEU A 51 -12.33 -19.97 14.56
N ASP A 52 -11.05 -20.37 14.49
CA ASP A 52 -10.62 -21.77 14.33
C ASP A 52 -10.50 -22.50 15.69
N PRO A 53 -11.44 -23.40 16.03
CA PRO A 53 -11.40 -24.12 17.30
C PRO A 53 -10.30 -25.20 17.32
N ILE A 54 -9.80 -25.59 16.13
CA ILE A 54 -8.96 -26.78 15.92
C ILE A 54 -7.49 -26.53 16.28
N LEU A 55 -7.02 -25.28 16.21
CA LEU A 55 -5.64 -24.91 16.58
C LEU A 55 -5.45 -24.76 18.10
N SER A 56 -6.54 -24.75 18.87
CA SER A 56 -6.54 -24.60 20.33
C SER A 56 -6.25 -25.93 21.04
N GLY A 57 -5.15 -26.59 20.66
CA GLY A 57 -4.65 -27.78 21.34
C GLY A 57 -4.22 -27.46 22.79
N GLY A 58 -5.12 -27.67 23.75
CA GLY A 58 -4.78 -27.97 25.15
C GLY A 58 -4.27 -26.84 26.06
N ARG A 59 -3.89 -25.66 25.55
CA ARG A 59 -3.60 -24.48 26.40
C ARG A 59 -4.40 -23.29 25.93
N ARG A 60 -5.50 -23.02 26.65
CA ARG A 60 -6.43 -21.93 26.39
C ARG A 60 -5.83 -20.60 26.89
N GLU A 61 -4.74 -20.15 26.28
CA GLU A 61 -4.52 -18.70 26.21
C GLU A 61 -5.47 -18.21 25.12
N THR A 62 -6.62 -17.69 25.53
CA THR A 62 -7.58 -17.07 24.61
C THR A 62 -6.87 -15.93 23.91
N GLN A 63 -6.36 -16.18 22.71
CA GLN A 63 -5.78 -15.16 21.85
C GLN A 63 -6.90 -14.15 21.63
N SER A 64 -6.70 -12.92 22.09
CA SER A 64 -7.70 -11.87 21.96
C SER A 64 -7.48 -11.11 20.66
N VAL A 65 -8.52 -10.47 20.14
CA VAL A 65 -8.38 -9.54 19.00
C VAL A 65 -7.26 -8.53 19.28
N TRP A 66 -7.22 -7.98 20.50
CA TRP A 66 -6.19 -7.03 20.92
C TRP A 66 -4.78 -7.61 20.87
N SER A 67 -4.58 -8.86 21.32
CA SER A 67 -3.25 -9.49 21.30
C SER A 67 -2.75 -9.76 19.88
N LEU A 68 -3.64 -10.05 18.93
CA LEU A 68 -3.28 -10.18 17.52
C LEU A 68 -2.80 -8.84 16.94
N TYR A 69 -3.54 -7.77 17.21
CA TYR A 69 -3.13 -6.43 16.79
C TYR A 69 -1.81 -5.98 17.43
N ASN A 70 -1.62 -6.25 18.72
CA ASN A 70 -0.38 -5.90 19.39
C ASN A 70 0.82 -6.69 18.82
N THR A 71 0.64 -7.98 18.55
CA THR A 71 1.68 -8.81 17.91
C THR A 71 2.05 -8.27 16.53
N GLU A 72 1.07 -7.88 15.72
CA GLU A 72 1.34 -7.33 14.39
C GLU A 72 2.04 -5.96 14.45
N LEU A 73 1.67 -5.11 15.42
CA LEU A 73 2.38 -3.86 15.70
C LEU A 73 3.84 -4.11 16.09
N GLU A 74 4.10 -5.08 16.95
CA GLU A 74 5.47 -5.45 17.35
C GLU A 74 6.30 -5.96 16.17
N ARG A 75 5.69 -6.72 15.25
CA ARG A 75 6.33 -7.18 14.02
C ARG A 75 6.63 -6.02 13.07
N LEU A 76 5.69 -5.08 12.90
CA LEU A 76 5.91 -3.84 12.14
C LEU A 76 7.06 -3.02 12.74
N ASP A 77 7.08 -2.86 14.06
CA ASP A 77 8.14 -2.17 14.79
C ASP A 77 9.50 -2.87 14.61
N GLY A 78 9.53 -4.21 14.62
CA GLY A 78 10.72 -4.99 14.30
C GLY A 78 11.18 -4.76 12.86
N ALA A 79 10.26 -4.83 11.91
CA ALA A 79 10.53 -4.66 10.48
C ALA A 79 11.13 -3.30 10.15
N LEU A 80 10.57 -2.22 10.70
CA LEU A 80 11.09 -0.86 10.47
C LEU A 80 12.48 -0.66 11.08
N ARG A 81 12.80 -1.30 12.20
CA ARG A 81 14.15 -1.27 12.80
C ARG A 81 15.20 -1.98 11.94
N CYS A 82 14.80 -2.97 11.14
CA CYS A 82 15.68 -3.63 10.18
C CYS A 82 16.08 -2.73 9.01
N LEU A 83 15.49 -1.54 8.87
CA LEU A 83 15.74 -0.57 7.80
C LEU A 83 16.45 0.69 8.33
N PRO A 84 17.70 0.59 8.80
CA PRO A 84 18.40 1.69 9.49
C PRO A 84 18.79 2.85 8.55
N GLY A 85 18.63 2.66 7.24
CA GLY A 85 18.94 3.65 6.21
C GLY A 85 17.72 4.41 5.71
N LEU A 86 16.52 4.14 6.22
CA LEU A 86 15.28 4.69 5.69
C LEU A 86 15.21 6.21 5.86
N GLU A 87 14.99 6.92 4.75
CA GLU A 87 14.94 8.39 4.69
C GLU A 87 13.55 8.89 4.26
N HIS A 88 12.87 8.13 3.39
CA HIS A 88 11.56 8.45 2.85
C HIS A 88 10.59 7.30 3.12
N LEU A 89 9.49 7.58 3.81
CA LEU A 89 8.47 6.59 4.17
C LEU A 89 7.11 7.05 3.68
N THR A 90 6.39 6.20 2.95
CA THR A 90 5.00 6.42 2.59
C THR A 90 4.14 5.37 3.31
N ILE A 91 3.13 5.83 4.05
CA ILE A 91 2.17 4.95 4.73
C ILE A 91 0.79 5.15 4.12
N VAL A 92 0.22 4.06 3.61
CA VAL A 92 -1.17 4.01 3.15
C VAL A 92 -2.00 3.27 4.19
N PRO A 93 -3.05 3.88 4.77
CA PRO A 93 -3.89 3.23 5.77
C PRO A 93 -4.69 2.06 5.15
N PRO A 94 -5.23 1.16 5.98
CA PRO A 94 -6.14 0.13 5.50
C PRO A 94 -7.41 0.74 4.92
N SER A 95 -7.91 0.17 3.82
CA SER A 95 -9.09 0.65 3.09
C SER A 95 -10.38 0.66 3.92
N ASN A 96 -10.42 -0.09 5.02
CA ASN A 96 -11.56 -0.18 5.92
C ASN A 96 -11.24 0.35 7.34
N ASN A 97 -10.58 1.51 7.43
CA ASN A 97 -10.22 2.13 8.71
C ASN A 97 -11.43 2.78 9.44
N LYS A 98 -12.61 2.17 9.37
CA LYS A 98 -13.86 2.69 9.96
C LYS A 98 -14.02 2.34 11.45
N SER A 99 -13.24 1.38 11.94
CA SER A 99 -13.27 0.96 13.34
C SER A 99 -12.42 1.90 14.19
N SER A 100 -12.96 2.34 15.33
CA SER A 100 -12.22 3.14 16.32
C SER A 100 -10.98 2.41 16.83
N LEU A 101 -11.05 1.08 16.95
CA LEU A 101 -9.94 0.23 17.34
C LEU A 101 -8.79 0.32 16.32
N LEU A 102 -9.10 0.13 15.03
CA LEU A 102 -8.12 0.21 13.94
C LEU A 102 -7.50 1.60 13.83
N SER A 103 -8.31 2.64 13.96
CA SER A 103 -7.83 4.02 13.99
C SER A 103 -6.87 4.24 15.16
N GLY A 104 -7.18 3.73 16.35
CA GLY A 104 -6.30 3.84 17.53
C GLY A 104 -4.97 3.14 17.33
N ILE A 105 -4.99 1.91 16.79
CA ILE A 105 -3.79 1.12 16.48
C ILE A 105 -2.94 1.80 15.42
N TYR A 106 -3.57 2.29 14.36
CA TYR A 106 -2.91 3.03 13.29
C TYR A 106 -2.20 4.28 13.81
N ARG A 107 -2.89 5.09 14.63
CA ARG A 107 -2.29 6.28 15.27
C ARG A 107 -1.14 5.91 16.20
N SER A 108 -1.29 4.83 16.97
CA SER A 108 -0.22 4.31 17.83
C SER A 108 1.01 3.95 17.01
N PHE A 109 0.85 3.21 15.91
CA PHE A 109 1.93 2.90 14.97
C PHE A 109 2.62 4.16 14.44
N LEU A 110 1.85 5.12 13.91
CA LEU A 110 2.40 6.37 13.38
C LEU A 110 3.20 7.15 14.44
N SER A 111 2.73 7.16 15.69
CA SER A 111 3.40 7.86 16.79
C SER A 111 4.81 7.35 17.08
N GLN A 112 5.10 6.09 16.72
CA GLN A 112 6.40 5.46 16.97
C GLN A 112 7.39 5.65 15.81
N ILE A 113 6.92 6.03 14.62
CA ILE A 113 7.78 6.21 13.43
C ILE A 113 9.00 7.10 13.71
N PRO A 114 8.88 8.29 14.33
CA PRO A 114 10.04 9.15 14.60
C PRO A 114 11.09 8.48 15.50
N LYS A 115 10.66 7.61 16.43
CA LYS A 115 11.55 6.90 17.35
C LYS A 115 12.24 5.71 16.69
N ARG A 116 11.56 5.02 15.78
CA ARG A 116 12.05 3.79 15.13
C ARG A 116 12.90 4.06 13.90
N CYS A 117 12.59 5.14 13.18
CA CYS A 117 13.26 5.50 11.96
C CYS A 117 13.86 6.92 12.11
N PRO A 118 14.93 7.09 12.91
CA PRO A 118 15.47 8.41 13.24
C PRO A 118 16.07 9.15 12.03
N LYS A 119 16.31 8.44 10.91
CA LYS A 119 16.83 9.02 9.67
C LYS A 119 15.73 9.40 8.68
N VAL A 120 14.45 9.12 9.00
CA VAL A 120 13.35 9.54 8.13
C VAL A 120 13.27 11.05 8.12
N GLN A 121 13.49 11.62 6.94
CA GLN A 121 13.39 13.04 6.68
C GLN A 121 12.03 13.38 6.08
N HIS A 122 11.45 12.46 5.32
CA HIS A 122 10.19 12.68 4.62
C HIS A 122 9.20 11.55 4.90
N LEU A 123 8.07 11.89 5.48
CA LEU A 123 6.94 11.00 5.68
C LEU A 123 5.76 11.46 4.80
N ILE A 124 5.20 10.55 4.00
CA ILE A 124 3.94 10.77 3.27
C ILE A 124 2.88 9.88 3.91
N VAL A 125 1.78 10.46 4.35
CA VAL A 125 0.67 9.74 4.96
C VAL A 125 -0.56 9.91 4.07
N HIS A 126 -1.16 8.79 3.63
CA HIS A 126 -2.40 8.85 2.86
C HIS A 126 -3.61 9.01 3.80
N ASP A 127 -3.69 10.14 4.51
CA ASP A 127 -4.75 10.47 5.47
C ASP A 127 -4.93 12.00 5.51
N HIS A 128 -5.87 12.48 6.32
CA HIS A 128 -6.13 13.90 6.50
C HIS A 128 -5.09 14.57 7.40
N GLU A 129 -4.77 15.83 7.12
CA GLU A 129 -3.81 16.64 7.90
C GLU A 129 -4.17 16.77 9.39
N SER A 130 -5.47 16.67 9.73
CA SER A 130 -5.97 16.61 11.12
C SER A 130 -5.30 15.52 11.96
N LEU A 131 -4.68 14.52 11.32
CA LEU A 131 -3.92 13.48 12.00
C LEU A 131 -2.75 14.06 12.83
N LEU A 132 -2.17 15.21 12.46
CA LEU A 132 -1.11 15.87 13.25
C LEU A 132 -1.59 16.36 14.63
N GLU A 133 -2.88 16.63 14.80
CA GLU A 133 -3.45 17.00 16.10
C GLU A 133 -3.48 15.78 17.03
N THR A 134 -3.71 14.60 16.45
CA THR A 134 -3.87 13.34 17.17
C THR A 134 -2.56 12.57 17.35
N VAL A 135 -1.58 12.82 16.48
CA VAL A 135 -0.25 12.20 16.49
C VAL A 135 0.82 13.30 16.40
N PRO A 136 0.99 14.11 17.46
CA PRO A 136 1.89 15.27 17.43
C PRO A 136 3.36 14.89 17.23
N GLY A 137 3.73 13.64 17.56
CA GLY A 137 5.09 13.13 17.37
C GLY A 137 5.58 13.19 15.92
N LEU A 138 4.68 13.16 14.93
CA LEU A 138 5.05 13.27 13.52
C LEU A 138 5.67 14.63 13.16
N LYS A 139 5.39 15.68 13.95
CA LYS A 139 5.99 17.02 13.77
C LYS A 139 7.50 17.05 13.97
N ASN A 140 8.07 16.00 14.58
CA ASN A 140 9.52 15.86 14.75
C ASN A 140 10.22 15.35 13.47
N ILE A 141 9.47 14.92 12.46
CA ILE A 141 10.01 14.55 11.15
C ILE A 141 10.21 15.82 10.33
N HIS A 142 11.31 15.90 9.59
CA HIS A 142 11.69 17.12 8.87
C HIS A 142 10.61 17.61 7.89
N LYS A 143 9.97 16.67 7.18
CA LYS A 143 8.86 16.94 6.28
C LYS A 143 7.78 15.87 6.41
N VAL A 144 6.53 16.30 6.55
CA VAL A 144 5.34 15.43 6.54
C VAL A 144 4.38 15.96 5.49
N ASP A 145 4.05 15.14 4.50
CA ASP A 145 3.02 15.45 3.50
C ASP A 145 1.80 14.53 3.70
N PHE A 146 0.62 15.08 3.41
CA PHE A 146 -0.65 14.36 3.47
C PHE A 146 -1.21 14.21 2.06
N GLU A 147 -1.50 12.98 1.66
CA GLU A 147 -2.13 12.68 0.37
C GLU A 147 -3.51 12.09 0.61
N ASP A 148 -4.49 12.50 -0.20
CA ASP A 148 -5.80 11.86 -0.11
C ASP A 148 -5.69 10.43 -0.66
N ALA A 149 -6.18 9.43 0.09
CA ALA A 149 -6.20 8.04 -0.37
C ALA A 149 -7.02 7.86 -1.67
N ALA A 150 -7.92 8.80 -1.99
CA ALA A 150 -8.67 8.84 -3.25
C ALA A 150 -7.84 9.36 -4.46
N SER A 151 -6.73 10.05 -4.21
CA SER A 151 -5.89 10.68 -5.22
C SER A 151 -4.65 9.84 -5.54
N SER A 152 -4.82 8.54 -5.81
CA SER A 152 -3.69 7.77 -6.37
C SER A 152 -3.48 8.20 -7.82
N PRO A 153 -2.29 8.71 -8.21
CA PRO A 153 -1.98 8.93 -9.61
C PRO A 153 -2.00 7.57 -10.31
N SER A 154 -2.82 7.48 -11.35
CA SER A 154 -2.79 6.36 -12.29
C SER A 154 -1.35 6.11 -12.73
N PRO A 155 -0.90 4.85 -12.86
CA PRO A 155 0.44 4.57 -13.35
C PRO A 155 0.61 5.29 -14.69
N ILE A 156 1.66 6.11 -14.76
CA ILE A 156 2.08 6.87 -15.93
C ILE A 156 1.85 6.02 -17.17
N ARG A 157 0.83 6.37 -17.97
CA ARG A 157 0.66 5.83 -19.31
C ARG A 157 1.93 6.20 -20.06
N SER A 158 2.76 5.19 -20.32
CA SER A 158 3.87 5.32 -21.26
C SER A 158 3.33 5.89 -22.58
N PRO A 159 3.97 6.91 -23.17
CA PRO A 159 3.47 7.56 -24.38
C PRO A 159 3.61 6.71 -25.67
N ASN A 160 3.91 5.42 -25.59
CA ASN A 160 4.21 4.57 -26.74
C ASN A 160 3.09 3.58 -27.12
N SER A 161 1.83 4.05 -27.16
CA SER A 161 0.73 3.28 -27.77
C SER A 161 -0.06 4.10 -28.79
N LEU A 162 0.68 4.67 -29.74
CA LEU A 162 0.14 5.29 -30.95
C LEU A 162 0.85 4.70 -32.16
N HIS A 163 0.59 3.41 -32.46
CA HIS A 163 0.93 2.85 -33.78
C HIS A 163 0.21 1.57 -34.22
N ARG A 164 -1.02 1.31 -33.76
CA ARG A 164 -1.85 0.25 -34.38
C ARG A 164 -3.25 0.76 -34.67
N ARG A 165 -3.35 1.69 -35.62
CA ARG A 165 -4.63 2.10 -36.18
C ARG A 165 -4.45 2.64 -37.59
N MET A 166 -3.99 1.78 -38.50
CA MET A 166 -4.05 1.96 -39.95
C MET A 166 -3.68 0.63 -40.60
N MET A 167 -4.31 0.30 -41.73
CA MET A 167 -4.30 -0.99 -42.47
C MET A 167 -5.38 -2.00 -42.05
N ALA A 168 -6.63 -1.66 -42.32
CA ALA A 168 -7.66 -2.63 -42.73
C ALA A 168 -8.69 -1.91 -43.61
N ASP A 169 -8.23 -1.35 -44.73
CA ASP A 169 -9.08 -0.94 -45.84
C ASP A 169 -8.49 -1.55 -47.12
N GLN A 170 -9.03 -2.71 -47.52
CA GLN A 170 -9.16 -3.10 -48.92
C GLN A 170 -9.93 -4.43 -49.05
N GLY A 171 -10.94 -4.43 -49.93
CA GLY A 171 -11.53 -5.65 -50.50
C GLY A 171 -13.01 -5.85 -50.13
N LYS A 172 -13.97 -5.12 -50.72
CA LYS A 172 -14.58 -5.36 -52.05
C LYS A 172 -15.59 -6.53 -52.07
N ALA A 173 -16.88 -6.18 -52.21
CA ALA A 173 -17.93 -6.78 -53.07
C ALA A 173 -19.30 -6.71 -52.37
N LYS A 174 -20.21 -5.82 -52.80
CA LYS A 174 -21.31 -6.12 -53.75
C LYS A 174 -22.22 -7.27 -53.30
N HIS A 175 -23.46 -6.99 -52.86
CA HIS A 175 -24.70 -7.11 -53.65
C HIS A 175 -25.96 -7.09 -52.76
N VAL A 176 -26.96 -6.34 -53.24
CA VAL A 176 -28.40 -6.67 -53.26
C VAL A 176 -29.25 -6.61 -51.97
N ILE A 177 -30.01 -5.51 -51.92
CA ILE A 177 -31.42 -5.33 -51.56
C ILE A 177 -32.25 -6.62 -51.47
N VAL A 178 -32.96 -6.86 -50.36
CA VAL A 178 -34.40 -7.22 -50.37
C VAL A 178 -35.07 -6.64 -49.11
N LYS A 179 -36.07 -5.81 -49.38
CA LYS A 179 -37.11 -5.32 -48.47
C LYS A 179 -38.11 -6.46 -48.21
N MET A 180 -38.48 -6.74 -46.96
CA MET A 180 -39.74 -7.44 -46.69
C MET A 180 -40.31 -7.04 -45.33
N GLU A 181 -41.52 -6.50 -45.39
CA GLU A 181 -42.42 -6.17 -44.28
C GLU A 181 -43.09 -7.44 -43.74
N ALA A 182 -43.42 -7.45 -42.44
CA ALA A 182 -44.51 -8.18 -41.75
C ALA A 182 -44.29 -7.92 -40.24
N ASP A 183 -45.02 -7.05 -39.54
CA ASP A 183 -46.46 -7.05 -39.19
C ASP A 183 -46.87 -8.14 -38.19
N THR A 184 -47.73 -7.72 -37.23
CA THR A 184 -48.44 -8.45 -36.16
C THR A 184 -47.61 -8.93 -34.95
N ASP A 185 -48.03 -8.80 -33.69
CA ASP A 185 -49.38 -8.77 -33.11
C ASP A 185 -49.30 -8.23 -31.66
N ASP A 186 -50.18 -7.31 -31.26
CA ASP A 186 -50.46 -6.95 -29.86
C ASP A 186 -51.98 -7.07 -29.68
N GLY A 187 -52.39 -8.01 -28.83
CA GLY A 187 -53.76 -8.35 -28.49
C GLY A 187 -53.83 -9.20 -27.24
#